data_AF-R7MY35-F1
#
_entry.id   AF-R7MY35-F1
#
_cell.length_a   1.000
_cell.length_b   1.000
_cell.length_c   1.000
_cell.angle_alpha   90.00
_cell.angle_beta   90.00
_cell.angle_gamma   90.00
#
_symmetry.space_group_name_H-M   'P 1'
#
loop_
_entity.id
_entity.type
_entity.pdbx_description
1 polymer ?
#
loop_
_entity_poly.entity_id
_entity_poly.type
_entity_poly.pdbx_seq_one_letter_code
_entity_poly.pdbx_strand_id
1 'polypeptide(L)'
;MSNLSLKLEQKAKILQVQRLTIQMLALHGQDLVDFLQEKVTANPLMDICYHDVRADEEKGRKAIENVHNHGASLEAKLMAQLRVQTLPKPVMLAAGLVIGSLDAKGFFQGDLASLGRAYQLGPADMEKGLALVQSFDPPGIAARDLREALLIQTRRARKAPRQAEALLEKHYDDFLQGKWQKIQASLGLSDSELRDIRDFFKSLSLQPASQIV
;
A
#
# COMPACT_ATOMS: atom_id res chain seq x y z
N MET A 1 -65.54 -3.28 25.45
CA MET A 1 -64.75 -2.04 25.63
C MET A 1 -63.35 -2.10 24.99
N SER A 2 -62.79 -3.29 24.75
CA SER A 2 -61.45 -3.52 24.16
C SER A 2 -61.30 -3.05 22.70
N ASN A 3 -62.32 -3.23 21.85
CA ASN A 3 -62.26 -2.79 20.44
C ASN A 3 -62.22 -1.26 20.27
N LEU A 4 -62.85 -0.49 21.17
CA LEU A 4 -62.83 0.97 21.11
C LEU A 4 -61.46 1.52 21.49
N SER A 5 -60.82 0.92 22.50
CA SER A 5 -59.46 1.26 22.92
C SER A 5 -58.45 1.00 21.80
N LEU A 6 -58.55 -0.16 21.13
CA LEU A 6 -57.66 -0.53 20.03
C LEU A 6 -57.82 0.39 18.80
N LYS A 7 -59.06 0.83 18.52
CA LYS A 7 -59.36 1.76 17.42
C LYS A 7 -58.92 3.19 17.72
N LEU A 8 -59.01 3.61 18.98
CA LEU A 8 -58.46 4.89 19.47
C LEU A 8 -56.92 4.87 19.42
N GLU A 9 -56.30 3.75 19.81
CA GLU A 9 -54.86 3.57 19.76
C GLU A 9 -54.32 3.55 18.32
N GLN A 10 -55.00 2.85 17.40
CA GLN A 10 -54.65 2.87 15.97
C GLN A 10 -54.81 4.25 15.35
N LYS A 11 -55.91 4.97 15.66
CA LYS A 11 -56.10 6.36 15.20
C LYS A 11 -55.00 7.28 15.73
N ALA A 12 -54.61 7.15 16.99
CA ALA A 12 -53.54 7.94 17.58
C ALA A 12 -52.18 7.66 16.89
N LYS A 13 -51.85 6.39 16.63
CA LYS A 13 -50.62 5.99 15.91
C LYS A 13 -50.59 6.53 14.48
N ILE A 14 -51.71 6.47 13.75
CA ILE A 14 -51.81 7.01 12.39
C ILE A 14 -51.65 8.54 12.38
N LEU A 15 -52.28 9.25 13.33
CA LEU A 15 -52.17 10.70 13.46
C LEU A 15 -50.73 11.13 13.78
N GLN A 16 -50.03 10.33 14.60
CA GLN A 16 -48.62 10.55 14.94
C GLN A 16 -47.71 10.35 13.73
N VAL A 17 -47.92 9.30 12.94
CA VAL A 17 -47.17 9.06 11.69
C VAL A 17 -47.41 10.16 10.66
N GLN A 18 -48.65 10.64 10.53
CA GLN A 18 -48.98 11.75 9.62
C GLN A 18 -48.38 13.10 10.09
N ARG A 19 -48.27 13.32 11.40
CA ARG A 19 -47.54 14.49 11.96
C ARG A 19 -46.05 14.41 11.66
N LEU A 20 -45.46 13.22 11.78
CA LEU A 20 -44.05 12.96 11.48
C LEU A 20 -43.74 13.16 9.99
N THR A 21 -44.60 12.72 9.07
CA THR A 21 -44.37 12.92 7.63
C THR A 21 -44.47 14.39 7.21
N ILE A 22 -45.40 15.16 7.81
CA ILE A 22 -45.49 16.61 7.60
C ILE A 22 -44.26 17.33 8.18
N GLN A 23 -43.72 16.87 9.31
CA GLN A 23 -42.45 17.39 9.87
C GLN A 23 -41.25 17.03 8.99
N MET A 24 -41.19 15.81 8.44
CA MET A 24 -40.14 15.37 7.50
C MET A 24 -40.17 16.14 6.17
N LEU A 25 -41.35 16.53 5.69
CA LEU A 25 -41.51 17.37 4.50
C LEU A 25 -41.21 18.86 4.78
N ALA A 26 -41.33 19.30 6.04
CA ALA A 26 -41.09 20.69 6.45
C ALA A 26 -39.64 20.97 6.92
N LEU A 27 -38.85 19.94 7.23
CA LEU A 27 -37.45 20.08 7.67
C LEU A 27 -36.50 19.74 6.52
N HIS A 28 -36.25 20.76 5.69
CA HIS A 28 -35.23 20.72 4.66
C HIS A 28 -33.84 20.75 5.30
N GLY A 29 -33.10 19.64 5.17
CA GLY A 29 -31.64 19.63 5.06
C GLY A 29 -30.77 19.49 6.32
N GLN A 30 -31.21 19.93 7.51
CA GLN A 30 -30.32 19.94 8.69
C GLN A 30 -30.53 18.81 9.72
N ASP A 31 -31.69 18.14 9.74
CA ASP A 31 -31.97 17.08 10.75
C ASP A 31 -31.75 15.65 10.23
N LEU A 32 -31.28 15.49 8.98
CA LEU A 32 -31.03 14.17 8.38
C LEU A 32 -29.82 13.47 9.03
N VAL A 33 -28.86 14.25 9.54
CA VAL A 33 -27.64 13.74 10.18
C VAL A 33 -27.95 13.11 11.53
N ASP A 34 -28.73 13.79 12.38
CA ASP A 34 -29.12 13.27 13.71
C ASP A 34 -29.99 12.00 13.59
N PHE A 35 -30.88 11.96 12.60
CA PHE A 35 -31.71 10.78 12.33
C PHE A 35 -30.91 9.59 11.77
N LEU A 36 -29.92 9.84 10.91
CA LEU A 36 -28.99 8.81 10.43
C LEU A 36 -28.11 8.29 11.56
N GLN A 37 -27.62 9.16 12.45
CA GLN A 37 -26.77 8.78 13.59
C GLN A 37 -27.51 7.85 14.57
N GLU A 38 -28.80 8.11 14.83
CA GLU A 38 -29.61 7.21 15.64
C GLU A 38 -29.81 5.85 14.96
N LYS A 39 -30.01 5.81 13.64
CA LYS A 39 -30.24 4.56 12.88
C LYS A 39 -28.98 3.75 12.58
N VAL A 40 -27.79 4.36 12.55
CA VAL A 40 -26.51 3.67 12.38
C VAL A 40 -26.15 2.83 13.61
N THR A 41 -26.53 3.26 14.82
CA THR A 41 -26.29 2.45 16.04
C THR A 41 -27.02 1.11 16.09
N ALA A 42 -28.00 0.89 15.20
CA ALA A 42 -28.76 -0.35 15.10
C ALA A 42 -28.30 -1.28 13.97
N ASN A 43 -27.34 -0.89 13.12
CA ASN A 43 -26.92 -1.71 11.98
C ASN A 43 -25.39 -1.68 11.77
N PRO A 44 -24.66 -2.67 12.32
CA PRO A 44 -23.19 -2.69 12.38
C PRO A 44 -22.42 -2.78 11.04
N LEU A 45 -23.03 -2.51 9.89
CA LEU A 45 -22.49 -2.90 8.58
C LEU A 45 -22.58 -1.85 7.47
N MET A 46 -22.71 -0.56 7.79
CA MET A 46 -22.60 0.49 6.75
C MET A 46 -21.63 1.61 7.14
N ASP A 47 -20.35 1.42 6.81
CA ASP A 47 -19.41 2.53 6.59
C ASP A 47 -19.37 2.82 5.08
N ILE A 48 -20.13 3.82 4.64
CA ILE A 48 -19.97 4.45 3.33
C ILE A 48 -19.41 5.86 3.59
N CYS A 49 -18.09 6.04 3.43
CA CYS A 49 -17.44 7.34 3.59
C CYS A 49 -17.58 8.17 2.31
N TYR A 50 -18.55 9.08 2.27
CA TYR A 50 -18.58 10.17 1.31
C TYR A 50 -17.52 11.21 1.70
N HIS A 51 -16.68 11.51 0.72
CA HIS A 51 -15.67 12.56 0.75
C HIS A 51 -16.36 13.92 0.66
N ASP A 52 -16.12 14.86 1.57
CA ASP A 52 -16.45 16.26 1.31
C ASP A 52 -15.51 17.27 1.99
N VAL A 53 -15.48 18.44 1.36
CA VAL A 53 -14.41 19.43 1.26
C VAL A 53 -14.59 20.55 2.30
N ARG A 54 -13.51 20.92 3.04
CA ARG A 54 -13.13 22.26 3.60
C ARG A 54 -14.22 23.17 4.23
N ALA A 55 -14.08 23.90 5.34
CA ALA A 55 -12.94 24.43 6.13
C ALA A 55 -13.44 25.02 7.49
N ASP A 56 -12.51 25.17 8.46
CA ASP A 56 -12.36 26.22 9.51
C ASP A 56 -13.45 26.38 10.62
N GLU A 57 -13.20 26.56 11.94
CA GLU A 57 -12.02 26.91 12.75
C GLU A 57 -12.09 26.29 14.18
N GLU A 58 -10.91 25.99 14.75
CA GLU A 58 -10.45 26.15 16.15
C GLU A 58 -11.33 25.80 17.38
N LYS A 59 -11.00 24.71 18.11
CA LYS A 59 -10.24 24.72 19.39
C LYS A 59 -10.39 23.40 20.15
N GLY A 60 -9.25 22.76 20.40
CA GLY A 60 -9.01 21.95 21.60
C GLY A 60 -9.75 20.62 21.71
N ARG A 61 -9.09 19.54 21.28
CA ARG A 61 -8.99 18.28 22.05
C ARG A 61 -7.96 17.37 21.40
N LYS A 62 -6.95 17.03 22.20
CA LYS A 62 -5.95 15.99 21.93
C LYS A 62 -6.66 14.66 21.70
N ALA A 63 -6.97 14.33 20.45
CA ALA A 63 -7.48 13.03 20.03
C ALA A 63 -7.42 12.87 18.50
N ILE A 64 -6.30 13.26 17.88
CA ILE A 64 -6.07 12.98 16.46
C ILE A 64 -4.57 12.68 16.26
N GLU A 65 -4.11 11.54 16.77
CA GLU A 65 -2.83 10.95 16.33
C GLU A 65 -3.05 9.75 15.38
N ASN A 66 -4.28 9.56 14.88
CA ASN A 66 -4.60 8.56 13.87
C ASN A 66 -5.33 9.15 12.65
N VAL A 67 -5.00 10.40 12.28
CA VAL A 67 -5.08 10.76 10.86
C VAL A 67 -4.03 9.87 10.19
N HIS A 68 -4.51 8.82 9.53
CA HIS A 68 -3.71 8.00 8.64
C HIS A 68 -3.00 8.97 7.70
N ASN A 69 -1.70 9.08 7.94
CA ASN A 69 -0.77 9.99 7.31
C ASN A 69 -1.09 10.05 5.81
N HIS A 70 -1.73 11.13 5.35
CA HIS A 70 -1.89 11.42 3.93
C HIS A 70 -0.55 11.80 3.28
N GLY A 71 0.57 11.60 3.99
CA GLY A 71 1.86 11.28 3.39
C GLY A 71 1.78 9.98 2.60
N ALA A 72 1.30 10.09 1.37
CA ALA A 72 1.45 9.17 0.24
C ALA A 72 2.01 7.78 0.61
N SER A 73 1.10 6.84 0.90
CA SER A 73 1.44 5.44 1.14
C SER A 73 2.35 4.90 0.04
N LEU A 74 3.24 3.97 0.38
CA LEU A 74 4.14 3.30 -0.57
C LEU A 74 3.39 2.86 -1.83
N GLU A 75 2.25 2.21 -1.62
CA GLU A 75 1.33 1.79 -2.68
C GLU A 75 0.85 2.96 -3.53
N ALA A 76 0.42 4.08 -2.95
CA ALA A 76 -0.06 5.24 -3.70
C ALA A 76 1.03 5.82 -4.62
N LYS A 77 2.30 5.87 -4.18
CA LYS A 77 3.42 6.35 -5.00
C LYS A 77 3.78 5.38 -6.11
N LEU A 78 3.80 4.07 -5.82
CA LEU A 78 4.06 3.05 -6.86
C LEU A 78 2.91 3.01 -7.88
N MET A 79 1.66 3.16 -7.43
CA MET A 79 0.51 3.28 -8.31
C MET A 79 0.58 4.54 -9.18
N ALA A 80 1.06 5.67 -8.65
CA ALA A 80 1.30 6.87 -9.45
C ALA A 80 2.36 6.63 -10.55
N GLN A 81 3.44 5.91 -10.23
CA GLN A 81 4.46 5.50 -11.21
C GLN A 81 3.90 4.51 -12.24
N LEU A 82 3.01 3.60 -11.84
CA LEU A 82 2.34 2.69 -12.76
C LEU A 82 1.43 3.45 -13.74
N ARG A 83 0.67 4.45 -13.26
CA ARG A 83 -0.28 5.22 -14.09
C ARG A 83 0.36 5.96 -15.27
N VAL A 84 1.65 6.30 -15.18
CA VAL A 84 2.37 6.97 -16.28
C VAL A 84 2.94 5.99 -17.31
N GLN A 85 2.88 4.68 -17.05
CA GLN A 85 3.37 3.66 -17.98
C GLN A 85 2.34 3.35 -19.07
N THR A 86 2.82 3.13 -20.30
CA THR A 86 1.99 2.68 -21.43
C THR A 86 2.36 1.26 -21.80
N LEU A 87 1.66 0.29 -21.22
CA LEU A 87 1.89 -1.15 -21.42
C LEU A 87 0.56 -1.90 -21.64
N PRO A 88 0.60 -3.14 -22.16
CA PRO A 88 -0.60 -3.96 -22.32
C PRO A 88 -1.38 -4.11 -21.01
N LYS A 89 -2.72 -4.10 -21.09
CA LYS A 89 -3.61 -4.22 -19.93
C LYS A 89 -3.26 -5.41 -19.00
N PRO A 90 -2.93 -6.62 -19.49
CA PRO A 90 -2.55 -7.73 -18.62
C PRO A 90 -1.32 -7.43 -17.75
N VAL A 91 -0.32 -6.75 -18.31
CA VAL A 91 0.92 -6.38 -17.59
C VAL A 91 0.64 -5.28 -16.56
N MET A 92 -0.21 -4.31 -16.91
CA MET A 92 -0.64 -3.26 -15.99
C MET A 92 -1.40 -3.82 -14.79
N LEU A 93 -2.31 -4.78 -15.02
CA LEU A 93 -3.01 -5.49 -13.95
C LEU A 93 -2.05 -6.30 -13.08
N ALA A 94 -1.15 -7.07 -13.71
CA ALA A 94 -0.11 -7.82 -12.99
C ALA A 94 0.74 -6.92 -12.09
N ALA A 95 1.21 -5.77 -12.60
CA ALA A 95 1.98 -4.81 -11.81
C ALA A 95 1.17 -4.26 -10.62
N GLY A 96 -0.12 -3.93 -10.82
CA GLY A 96 -1.00 -3.50 -9.73
C GLY A 96 -1.16 -4.57 -8.65
N LEU A 97 -1.30 -5.84 -9.03
CA LEU A 97 -1.38 -6.97 -8.09
C LEU A 97 -0.07 -7.15 -7.30
N VAL A 98 1.08 -7.00 -7.97
CA VAL A 98 2.40 -7.04 -7.32
C VAL A 98 2.52 -5.93 -6.29
N ILE A 99 2.13 -4.69 -6.63
CA ILE A 99 2.17 -3.54 -5.70
C ILE A 99 1.31 -3.81 -4.46
N GLY A 100 0.12 -4.38 -4.63
CA GLY A 100 -0.76 -4.74 -3.51
C GLY A 100 -0.31 -5.97 -2.71
N SER A 101 0.75 -6.65 -3.13
CA SER A 101 1.33 -7.83 -2.46
C SER A 101 2.69 -7.52 -1.81
N LEU A 102 3.03 -6.24 -1.68
CA LEU A 102 4.27 -5.81 -1.02
C LEU A 102 4.12 -5.77 0.49
N ASP A 103 5.18 -6.13 1.21
CA ASP A 103 5.24 -5.92 2.66
C ASP A 103 5.61 -4.48 3.04
N ALA A 104 5.59 -4.18 4.34
CA ALA A 104 5.97 -2.87 4.87
C ALA A 104 7.44 -2.46 4.56
N LYS A 105 8.30 -3.41 4.18
CA LYS A 105 9.70 -3.16 3.81
C LYS A 105 9.86 -2.99 2.29
N GLY A 106 8.82 -3.31 1.51
CA GLY A 106 8.79 -3.21 0.06
C GLY A 106 9.21 -4.48 -0.69
N PHE A 107 9.26 -5.64 -0.03
CA PHE A 107 9.51 -6.93 -0.68
C PHE A 107 8.20 -7.56 -1.14
N PHE A 108 8.26 -8.27 -2.26
CA PHE A 108 7.12 -9.03 -2.77
C PHE A 108 6.90 -10.28 -1.91
N GLN A 109 5.69 -10.44 -1.38
CA GLN A 109 5.29 -11.59 -0.59
C GLN A 109 4.34 -12.48 -1.39
N GLY A 110 4.67 -13.77 -1.48
CA GLY A 110 3.80 -14.80 -2.07
C GLY A 110 4.35 -15.43 -3.34
N ASP A 111 3.47 -16.19 -4.01
CA ASP A 111 3.80 -16.91 -5.24
C ASP A 111 3.16 -16.22 -6.45
N LEU A 112 4.01 -15.80 -7.38
CA LEU A 112 3.62 -15.11 -8.60
C LEU A 112 2.68 -15.96 -9.46
N ALA A 113 2.89 -17.27 -9.51
CA ALA A 113 2.06 -18.19 -10.29
C ALA A 113 0.65 -18.34 -9.70
N SER A 114 0.54 -18.44 -8.38
CA SER A 114 -0.75 -18.51 -7.69
C SER A 114 -1.52 -17.20 -7.78
N LEU A 115 -0.83 -16.06 -7.67
CA LEU A 115 -1.42 -14.73 -7.86
C LEU A 115 -1.96 -14.57 -9.30
N GLY A 116 -1.18 -14.98 -10.31
CA GLY A 116 -1.62 -14.94 -11.71
C GLY A 116 -2.85 -15.80 -11.97
N ARG A 117 -2.88 -17.04 -11.45
CA ARG A 117 -4.02 -17.96 -11.60
C ARG A 117 -5.32 -17.40 -11.04
N ALA A 118 -5.28 -16.73 -9.88
CA ALA A 118 -6.46 -16.15 -9.24
C ALA A 118 -7.14 -15.08 -10.13
N TYR A 119 -6.36 -14.36 -10.94
CA TYR A 119 -6.84 -13.29 -11.81
C TYR A 119 -6.81 -13.63 -13.30
N GLN A 120 -6.64 -14.93 -13.64
CA GLN A 120 -6.60 -15.42 -15.02
C GLN A 120 -5.51 -14.75 -15.89
N LEU A 121 -4.40 -14.35 -15.26
CA LEU A 121 -3.23 -13.78 -15.93
C LEU A 121 -2.20 -14.87 -16.25
N GLY A 122 -1.60 -14.78 -17.43
CA GLY A 122 -0.53 -15.70 -17.84
C GLY A 122 0.74 -15.49 -17.02
N PRO A 123 1.57 -16.53 -16.81
CA PRO A 123 2.82 -16.41 -16.04
C PRO A 123 3.78 -15.39 -16.66
N ALA A 124 3.80 -15.28 -18.00
CA ALA A 124 4.64 -14.30 -18.69
C ALA A 124 4.22 -12.84 -18.42
N ASP A 125 2.91 -12.57 -18.29
CA ASP A 125 2.43 -11.23 -17.98
C ASP A 125 2.68 -10.87 -16.51
N MET A 126 2.59 -11.86 -15.63
CA MET A 126 2.94 -11.69 -14.22
C MET A 126 4.43 -11.37 -14.04
N GLU A 127 5.33 -12.10 -14.71
CA GLU A 127 6.78 -11.82 -14.63
C GLU A 127 7.11 -10.43 -15.20
N LYS A 128 6.45 -10.02 -16.29
CA LYS A 128 6.57 -8.65 -16.82
C LYS A 128 6.06 -7.60 -15.83
N GLY A 129 4.93 -7.88 -15.16
CA GLY A 129 4.38 -7.01 -14.13
C GLY A 129 5.33 -6.83 -12.95
N LEU A 130 5.90 -7.93 -12.46
CA LEU A 130 6.93 -7.90 -11.41
C LEU A 130 8.15 -7.10 -11.85
N ALA A 131 8.72 -7.40 -13.01
CA ALA A 131 9.89 -6.70 -13.55
C ALA A 131 9.62 -5.20 -13.75
N LEU A 132 8.39 -4.83 -14.13
CA LEU A 132 7.97 -3.43 -14.23
C LEU A 132 8.02 -2.76 -12.86
N VAL A 133 7.42 -3.36 -11.82
CA VAL A 133 7.44 -2.78 -10.47
C VAL A 133 8.86 -2.71 -9.91
N GLN A 134 9.71 -3.71 -10.18
CA GLN A 134 11.13 -3.69 -9.78
C GLN A 134 11.94 -2.56 -10.44
N SER A 135 11.46 -2.02 -11.57
CA SER A 135 12.08 -0.87 -12.24
C SER A 135 11.71 0.48 -11.59
N PHE A 136 10.68 0.50 -10.74
CA PHE A 136 10.20 1.72 -10.08
C PHE A 136 11.17 2.21 -9.01
N ASP A 137 10.95 3.46 -8.59
CA ASP A 137 11.65 4.05 -7.47
C ASP A 137 10.87 3.80 -6.17
N PRO A 138 11.54 3.35 -5.10
CA PRO A 138 12.98 3.26 -4.92
C PRO A 138 13.57 1.96 -5.49
N PRO A 139 14.85 1.97 -5.89
CA PRO A 139 15.51 0.78 -6.40
C PRO A 139 15.50 -0.35 -5.36
N GLY A 140 15.20 -1.56 -5.82
CA GLY A 140 15.08 -2.76 -4.99
C GLY A 140 13.67 -3.03 -4.46
N ILE A 141 12.69 -2.19 -4.80
CA ILE A 141 11.26 -2.47 -4.51
C ILE A 141 10.79 -3.72 -5.27
N ALA A 142 9.84 -4.45 -4.68
CA ALA A 142 9.29 -5.70 -5.22
C ALA A 142 10.34 -6.80 -5.48
N ALA A 143 11.50 -6.73 -4.84
CA ALA A 143 12.42 -7.85 -4.75
C ALA A 143 11.77 -9.00 -3.95
N ARG A 144 12.08 -10.25 -4.30
CA ARG A 144 11.63 -11.45 -3.60
C ARG A 144 12.47 -11.71 -2.36
N ASP A 145 13.72 -11.26 -2.35
CA ASP A 145 14.62 -11.35 -1.22
C ASP A 145 15.62 -10.17 -1.16
N LEU A 146 16.39 -10.11 -0.06
CA LEU A 146 17.38 -9.06 0.15
C LEU A 146 18.50 -9.08 -0.89
N ARG A 147 18.90 -10.26 -1.37
CA ARG A 147 19.97 -10.41 -2.36
C ARG A 147 19.53 -9.79 -3.68
N GLU A 148 18.32 -10.09 -4.13
CA GLU A 148 17.71 -9.51 -5.33
C GLU A 148 17.56 -7.99 -5.18
N ALA A 149 17.12 -7.49 -4.01
CA ALA A 149 17.04 -6.05 -3.77
C ALA A 149 18.40 -5.36 -3.92
N LEU A 150 19.45 -5.92 -3.32
CA LEU A 150 20.82 -5.38 -3.42
C LEU A 150 21.37 -5.45 -4.85
N LEU A 151 21.06 -6.52 -5.59
CA LEU A 151 21.42 -6.64 -7.00
C LEU A 151 20.71 -5.58 -7.86
N ILE A 152 19.41 -5.38 -7.68
CA ILE A 152 18.64 -4.34 -8.39
C ILE A 152 19.23 -2.96 -8.09
N GLN A 153 19.50 -2.66 -6.82
CA GLN A 153 20.12 -1.40 -6.41
C GLN A 153 21.52 -1.21 -7.02
N THR A 154 22.33 -2.27 -7.03
CA THR A 154 23.68 -2.24 -7.62
C THR A 154 23.62 -1.98 -9.12
N ARG A 155 22.74 -2.67 -9.84
CA ARG A 155 22.55 -2.50 -11.30
C ARG A 155 22.03 -1.11 -11.68
N ARG A 156 21.18 -0.50 -10.84
CA ARG A 156 20.65 0.85 -11.07
C ARG A 156 21.64 1.95 -10.63
N ALA A 157 22.65 1.64 -9.82
CA ALA A 157 23.60 2.63 -9.32
C ALA A 157 24.63 3.04 -10.38
N ARG A 158 24.70 4.35 -10.68
CA ARG A 158 25.66 4.90 -11.67
C ARG A 158 27.13 4.71 -11.30
N LYS A 159 27.45 4.58 -10.00
CA LYS A 159 28.82 4.47 -9.47
C LYS A 159 29.06 3.11 -8.79
N ALA A 160 28.41 2.05 -9.27
CA ALA A 160 28.65 0.72 -8.73
C ALA A 160 30.08 0.25 -9.05
N PRO A 161 30.86 -0.22 -8.04
CA PRO A 161 32.13 -0.89 -8.28
C PRO A 161 31.93 -2.12 -9.16
N ARG A 162 32.83 -2.35 -10.11
CA ARG A 162 32.70 -3.43 -11.13
C ARG A 162 32.47 -4.82 -10.54
N GLN A 163 33.07 -5.10 -9.39
CA GLN A 163 33.02 -6.43 -8.76
C GLN A 163 31.91 -6.55 -7.70
N ALA A 164 31.13 -5.49 -7.44
CA ALA A 164 30.06 -5.51 -6.45
C ALA A 164 28.94 -6.49 -6.83
N GLU A 165 28.55 -6.51 -8.10
CA GLU A 165 27.55 -7.45 -8.61
C GLU A 165 28.06 -8.91 -8.54
N ALA A 166 29.28 -9.16 -9.01
CA ALA A 166 29.89 -10.49 -8.96
C ALA A 166 30.02 -11.03 -7.52
N LEU A 167 30.29 -10.15 -6.56
CA LEU A 167 30.31 -10.48 -5.12
C LEU A 167 28.93 -10.90 -4.63
N LEU A 168 27.87 -10.14 -4.94
CA LEU A 168 26.49 -10.49 -4.55
C LEU A 168 25.97 -11.74 -5.29
N GLU A 169 26.48 -12.05 -6.48
CA GLU A 169 26.09 -13.23 -7.23
C GLU A 169 26.79 -14.52 -6.78
N LYS A 170 28.09 -14.45 -6.47
CA LYS A 170 28.92 -15.64 -6.21
C LYS A 170 29.30 -15.82 -4.74
N HIS A 171 29.33 -14.74 -3.98
CA HIS A 171 29.87 -14.70 -2.62
C HIS A 171 28.90 -14.08 -1.59
N TYR A 172 27.59 -14.18 -1.84
CA TYR A 172 26.57 -13.63 -0.94
C TYR A 172 26.66 -14.19 0.49
N ASP A 173 26.90 -15.50 0.64
CA ASP A 173 27.00 -16.13 1.96
C ASP A 173 28.25 -15.66 2.73
N ASP A 174 29.37 -15.53 2.02
CA ASP A 174 30.61 -15.01 2.60
C ASP A 174 30.45 -13.52 2.97
N PHE A 175 29.68 -12.76 2.19
CA PHE A 175 29.32 -11.36 2.47
C PHE A 175 28.48 -11.24 3.75
N LEU A 176 27.44 -12.06 3.90
CA LEU A 176 26.61 -12.08 5.12
C LEU A 176 27.43 -12.46 6.37
N GLN A 177 28.42 -13.34 6.22
CA GLN A 177 29.30 -13.76 7.31
C GLN A 177 30.47 -12.80 7.55
N GLY A 178 30.59 -11.71 6.78
CA GLY A 178 31.69 -10.74 6.90
C GLY A 178 33.08 -11.30 6.56
N LYS A 179 33.16 -12.37 5.76
CA LYS A 179 34.40 -13.05 5.36
C LYS A 179 35.14 -12.31 4.24
N TRP A 180 35.43 -11.03 4.46
CA TRP A 180 35.99 -10.12 3.44
C TRP A 180 37.33 -10.59 2.87
N GLN A 181 38.21 -11.22 3.67
CA GLN A 181 39.49 -11.73 3.18
C GLN A 181 39.31 -12.85 2.14
N LYS A 182 38.31 -13.73 2.36
CA LYS A 182 38.01 -14.83 1.43
C LYS A 182 37.44 -14.30 0.11
N ILE A 183 36.55 -13.30 0.19
CA ILE A 183 36.00 -12.62 -0.98
C ILE A 183 37.11 -11.92 -1.77
N GLN A 184 37.99 -11.19 -1.07
CA GLN A 184 39.12 -10.49 -1.65
C GLN A 184 40.03 -11.44 -2.42
N ALA A 185 40.42 -12.57 -1.80
CA ALA A 185 41.24 -13.58 -2.45
C ALA A 185 40.54 -14.24 -3.66
N SER A 186 39.24 -14.53 -3.55
CA SER A 186 38.49 -15.20 -4.62
C SER A 186 38.22 -14.31 -5.84
N LEU A 187 38.01 -13.01 -5.63
CA LEU A 187 37.77 -12.04 -6.70
C LEU A 187 39.06 -11.33 -7.16
N GLY A 188 40.20 -11.59 -6.51
CA GLY A 188 41.47 -10.94 -6.82
C GLY A 188 41.46 -9.43 -6.58
N LEU A 189 40.75 -8.97 -5.53
CA LEU A 189 40.56 -7.55 -5.25
C LEU A 189 41.76 -6.94 -4.54
N SER A 190 42.13 -5.72 -4.94
CA SER A 190 43.02 -4.87 -4.16
C SER A 190 42.34 -4.34 -2.89
N ASP A 191 43.13 -3.90 -1.90
CA ASP A 191 42.61 -3.30 -0.66
C ASP A 191 41.77 -2.04 -0.92
N SER A 192 42.12 -1.26 -1.96
CA SER A 192 41.34 -0.09 -2.39
C SER A 192 39.99 -0.49 -2.97
N GLU A 193 39.95 -1.49 -3.86
CA GLU A 193 38.69 -1.96 -4.45
C GLU A 193 37.77 -2.57 -3.40
N LEU A 194 38.32 -3.34 -2.47
CA LEU A 194 37.55 -3.89 -1.35
C LEU A 194 36.95 -2.78 -0.49
N ARG A 195 37.71 -1.71 -0.21
CA ARG A 195 37.21 -0.55 0.54
C ARG A 195 36.07 0.14 -0.21
N ASP A 196 36.24 0.40 -1.50
CA ASP A 196 35.23 1.03 -2.35
C ASP A 196 33.93 0.20 -2.38
N ILE A 197 34.04 -1.13 -2.51
CA ILE A 197 32.89 -2.04 -2.46
C ILE A 197 32.19 -1.99 -1.10
N ARG A 198 32.94 -1.98 0.00
CA ARG A 198 32.36 -1.90 1.34
C ARG A 198 31.64 -0.58 1.58
N ASP A 199 32.23 0.52 1.15
CA ASP A 199 31.63 1.85 1.29
C ASP A 199 30.42 2.00 0.37
N PHE A 200 30.46 1.42 -0.83
CA PHE A 200 29.30 1.31 -1.71
C PHE A 200 28.15 0.52 -1.06
N PHE A 201 28.39 -0.67 -0.51
CA PHE A 201 27.34 -1.45 0.14
C PHE A 201 26.74 -0.79 1.38
N LYS A 202 27.52 -0.01 2.13
CA LYS A 202 26.98 0.82 3.23
C LYS A 202 26.01 1.90 2.75
N SER A 203 26.15 2.35 1.50
CA SER A 203 25.26 3.35 0.91
C SER A 203 23.93 2.77 0.40
N LEU A 204 23.84 1.44 0.25
CA LEU A 204 22.62 0.76 -0.19
C LEU A 204 21.60 0.62 0.94
N SER A 205 20.33 0.59 0.59
CA SER A 205 19.25 0.42 1.57
C SER A 205 18.86 -1.05 1.72
N LEU A 206 18.73 -1.51 2.97
CA LEU A 206 18.22 -2.84 3.30
C LEU A 206 16.68 -2.91 3.33
N GLN A 207 16.01 -1.75 3.32
CA GLN A 207 14.56 -1.62 3.31
C GLN A 207 14.18 -0.64 2.21
N PRO A 208 13.89 -1.11 0.99
CA PRO A 208 13.58 -0.23 -0.13
C PRO A 208 12.47 0.78 0.21
N ALA A 209 11.38 0.32 0.85
CA ALA A 209 10.23 1.16 1.17
C ALA A 209 10.53 2.37 2.07
N SER A 210 11.55 2.33 2.93
CA SER A 210 11.88 3.44 3.83
C SER A 210 12.40 4.68 3.10
N GLN A 211 12.85 4.53 1.84
CA GLN A 211 13.27 5.66 1.01
C GLN A 211 12.10 6.52 0.52
N ILE A 212 10.88 5.99 0.63
CA ILE A 212 9.66 6.65 0.17
C ILE A 212 8.93 7.38 1.31
N VAL A 213 9.03 6.90 2.55
CA VAL A 213 8.19 7.38 3.67
C VAL A 213 8.81 8.59 4.35
#